data_AF-A0A946VW14-F1
#
_entry.id   AF-A0A946VW14-F1
#
_cell.length_a   1.000
_cell.length_b   1.000
_cell.length_c   1.000
_cell.angle_alpha   90.00
_cell.angle_beta   90.00
_cell.angle_gamma   90.00
#
_symmetry.space_group_name_H-M   'P 1'
#
loop_
_entity.id
_entity.type
_entity.pdbx_description
1 polymer ?
#
loop_
_entity_poly.entity_id
_entity_poly.type
_entity_poly.pdbx_seq_one_letter_code
_entity_poly.pdbx_strand_id
1 'polypeptide(L)'
;MQNNLQASRVWLRPIVCWLYILAAGSLFLTPVFVKASVPEPQSWSLLANKHGIQTFSGELPGSRFMATKHIVELEAAAEQVLAALGDGSAC
;
A
#
# COMPACT_ATOMS: atom_id res chain seq x y z
N MET A 1 31.10 45.21 -28.68
CA MET A 1 30.74 43.80 -28.42
C MET A 1 29.99 43.68 -27.07
N GLN A 2 28.76 44.19 -26.97
CA GLN A 2 27.97 44.14 -25.72
C GLN A 2 26.51 43.64 -25.90
N ASN A 3 26.06 43.40 -27.13
CA ASN A 3 24.63 43.11 -27.41
C ASN A 3 24.22 41.64 -27.20
N ASN A 4 25.16 40.70 -27.04
CA ASN A 4 24.85 39.27 -26.96
C ASN A 4 24.48 38.78 -25.54
N LEU A 5 24.83 39.53 -24.49
CA LEU A 5 24.55 39.11 -23.11
C LEU A 5 23.14 39.50 -22.63
N GLN A 6 22.51 40.48 -23.29
CA GLN A 6 21.19 40.98 -22.89
C GLN A 6 20.05 40.12 -23.44
N ALA A 7 20.24 39.52 -24.63
CA ALA A 7 19.26 38.62 -25.25
C ALA A 7 19.04 37.33 -24.45
N SER A 8 20.09 36.76 -23.84
CA SER A 8 19.97 35.52 -23.04
C SER A 8 19.15 35.71 -21.76
N ARG A 9 19.07 36.92 -21.19
CA ARG A 9 18.32 37.16 -19.94
C ARG A 9 16.81 37.27 -20.14
N VAL A 10 16.35 37.60 -21.34
CA VAL A 10 14.92 37.83 -21.63
C VAL A 10 14.17 36.51 -21.80
N TRP A 11 14.81 35.49 -22.36
CA TRP A 11 14.21 34.16 -22.62
C TRP A 11 14.29 33.20 -21.44
N LEU A 12 15.20 33.43 -20.49
CA LEU A 12 15.39 32.56 -19.32
C LEU A 12 14.22 32.64 -18.32
N ARG A 13 13.61 33.82 -18.15
CA ARG A 13 12.49 34.02 -17.21
C ARG A 13 11.23 33.20 -17.51
N PRO A 14 10.69 33.17 -18.75
CA PRO A 14 9.49 32.37 -19.03
C PRO A 14 9.75 30.87 -18.93
N ILE A 15 10.92 30.40 -19.37
CA ILE A 15 11.29 28.97 -19.30
C ILE A 15 11.36 28.50 -17.85
N VAL A 16 11.97 29.28 -16.97
CA VAL A 16 12.03 28.99 -15.53
C VAL A 16 10.62 28.98 -14.92
N CYS A 17 9.74 29.92 -15.27
CA CYS A 17 8.33 29.88 -14.84
C CYS A 17 7.61 28.60 -15.30
N TRP A 18 7.80 28.17 -16.55
CA TRP A 18 7.19 26.94 -17.06
C TRP A 18 7.71 25.68 -16.32
N LEU A 19 9.00 25.64 -15.99
CA LEU A 19 9.58 24.56 -15.19
C LEU A 19 9.00 24.53 -13.76
N TYR A 20 8.75 25.69 -13.15
CA TYR A 20 8.08 25.75 -11.84
C TYR A 20 6.62 25.28 -11.90
N ILE A 21 5.90 25.61 -12.98
CA ILE A 21 4.51 25.14 -13.17
C ILE A 21 4.48 23.61 -13.37
N LEU A 22 5.40 23.07 -14.17
CA LEU A 22 5.54 21.61 -14.36
C LEU A 22 5.92 20.88 -13.06
N ALA A 23 6.86 21.44 -12.29
CA ALA A 23 7.24 20.88 -10.98
C ALA A 23 6.08 20.94 -9.98
N ALA A 24 5.33 22.04 -9.93
CA ALA A 24 4.16 22.18 -9.07
C ALA A 24 3.02 21.22 -9.47
N GLY A 25 2.81 20.99 -10.77
CA GLY A 25 1.83 20.03 -11.27
C GLY A 25 2.17 18.58 -10.91
N SER A 26 3.45 18.23 -10.82
CA SER A 26 3.89 16.88 -10.47
C SER A 26 3.69 16.50 -8.99
N LEU A 27 3.46 17.50 -8.11
CA LEU A 27 3.22 17.28 -6.68
C LEU A 27 1.76 16.94 -6.34
N PHE A 28 0.82 17.09 -7.29
CA PHE A 28 -0.60 16.79 -7.09
C PHE A 28 -1.02 15.37 -7.46
N LEU A 29 -0.10 14.56 -7.96
CA LEU A 29 -0.32 13.14 -8.29
C LEU A 29 0.37 12.24 -7.28
N THR A 30 0.28 12.55 -5.99
CA THR A 30 0.41 11.48 -5.01
C THR A 30 -0.85 10.63 -5.16
N PRO A 31 -0.77 9.38 -5.65
CA PRO A 31 -1.89 8.47 -5.51
C PRO A 31 -2.11 8.36 -4.01
N VAL A 32 -3.18 9.01 -3.52
CA VAL A 32 -3.73 8.72 -2.22
C VAL A 32 -4.27 7.30 -2.37
N PHE A 33 -3.39 6.33 -2.18
CA PHE A 33 -3.79 4.97 -1.87
C PHE A 33 -4.53 5.09 -0.54
N VAL A 34 -5.83 5.38 -0.63
CA VAL A 34 -6.75 5.17 0.48
C VAL A 34 -6.68 3.67 0.71
N LYS A 35 -5.76 3.28 1.59
CA LYS A 35 -5.69 1.93 2.13
C LYS A 35 -7.03 1.79 2.83
N ALA A 36 -7.99 1.21 2.13
CA ALA A 36 -9.25 0.80 2.70
C ALA A 36 -8.88 -0.27 3.72
N SER A 37 -8.54 0.18 4.94
CA SER A 37 -8.26 -0.70 6.05
C SER A 37 -9.57 -1.42 6.31
N VAL A 38 -9.60 -2.71 5.98
CA VAL A 38 -10.71 -3.57 6.37
C VAL A 38 -10.80 -3.45 7.89
N PRO A 39 -11.94 -3.00 8.46
CA PRO A 39 -12.06 -2.81 9.89
C PRO A 39 -11.77 -4.15 10.59
N GLU A 40 -10.86 -4.16 11.56
CA GLU A 40 -10.57 -5.39 12.29
C GLU A 40 -11.72 -5.73 13.24
N PRO A 41 -12.01 -7.03 13.46
CA PRO A 41 -12.97 -7.45 14.49
C PRO A 41 -12.53 -6.98 15.87
N GLN A 42 -13.49 -6.51 16.68
CA GLN A 42 -13.23 -6.10 18.07
C GLN A 42 -12.88 -7.28 18.98
N SER A 43 -13.40 -8.47 18.65
CA SER A 43 -13.17 -9.70 19.39
C SER A 43 -13.05 -10.89 18.45
N TRP A 44 -12.28 -11.89 18.90
CA TRP A 44 -12.10 -13.16 18.21
C TRP A 44 -12.61 -14.28 19.11
N SER A 45 -13.42 -15.17 18.55
CA SER A 45 -13.93 -16.36 19.23
C SER A 45 -13.33 -17.60 18.59
N LEU A 46 -12.80 -18.52 19.41
CA LEU A 46 -12.29 -19.80 18.93
C LEU A 46 -13.47 -20.65 18.44
N LEU A 47 -13.46 -21.01 17.15
CA LEU A 47 -14.45 -21.88 16.55
C LEU A 47 -14.04 -23.35 16.57
N ALA A 48 -12.77 -23.62 16.27
CA ALA A 48 -12.28 -24.99 16.17
C ALA A 48 -10.79 -25.08 16.46
N ASN A 49 -10.37 -26.22 17.00
CA ASN A 49 -8.98 -26.61 17.08
C ASN A 49 -8.86 -28.04 16.55
N LYS A 50 -8.30 -28.20 15.35
CA LYS A 50 -8.16 -29.50 14.69
C LYS A 50 -6.78 -29.61 14.07
N HIS A 51 -6.10 -30.73 14.30
CA HIS A 51 -4.77 -31.00 13.74
C HIS A 51 -3.74 -29.89 14.01
N GLY A 52 -3.79 -29.26 15.19
CA GLY A 52 -2.90 -28.14 15.55
C GLY A 52 -3.25 -26.80 14.89
N ILE A 53 -4.34 -26.74 14.11
CA ILE A 53 -4.85 -25.52 13.49
C ILE A 53 -5.95 -24.95 14.38
N GLN A 54 -5.70 -23.79 14.96
CA GLN A 54 -6.68 -23.01 15.71
C GLN A 54 -7.41 -22.06 14.76
N THR A 55 -8.73 -22.18 14.68
CA THR A 55 -9.58 -21.35 13.83
C THR A 55 -10.44 -20.44 14.70
N PHE A 56 -10.38 -19.15 14.44
CA PHE A 56 -11.14 -18.11 15.12
C PHE A 56 -12.06 -17.39 14.13
N SER A 57 -13.19 -16.91 14.61
CA SER A 57 -14.04 -15.96 13.88
C SER A 57 -14.24 -14.68 14.66
N GLY A 58 -14.39 -13.57 13.94
CA GLY A 58 -14.76 -12.28 14.51
C GLY A 58 -15.81 -11.61 13.64
N GLU A 59 -16.72 -10.87 14.27
CA GLU A 59 -17.69 -10.05 13.56
C GLU A 59 -17.01 -8.79 13.03
N LEU A 60 -17.31 -8.44 11.76
CA LEU A 60 -16.81 -7.25 11.12
C LEU A 60 -17.82 -6.11 11.28
N PRO A 61 -17.46 -4.98 11.90
CA PRO A 61 -18.38 -3.86 12.08
C PRO A 61 -18.94 -3.37 10.73
N GLY A 62 -20.26 -3.35 10.60
CA GLY A 62 -20.93 -2.88 9.38
C GLY A 62 -20.94 -3.87 8.21
N SER A 63 -20.54 -5.13 8.44
CA SER A 63 -20.59 -6.19 7.43
C SER A 63 -21.47 -7.35 7.88
N ARG A 64 -22.12 -8.01 6.91
CA ARG A 64 -22.83 -9.28 7.14
C ARG A 64 -21.90 -10.50 7.15
N PHE A 65 -20.62 -10.30 6.84
CA PHE A 65 -19.63 -11.35 6.77
C PHE A 65 -18.82 -11.41 8.07
N MET A 66 -18.36 -12.60 8.43
CA MET A 66 -17.44 -12.81 9.54
C MET A 66 -16.01 -12.88 9.03
N ALA A 67 -15.08 -12.27 9.74
CA ALA A 67 -13.66 -12.51 9.52
C ALA A 67 -13.27 -13.88 10.08
N THR A 68 -12.34 -14.57 9.43
CA THR A 68 -11.79 -15.83 9.92
C THR A 68 -10.27 -15.70 10.05
N LYS A 69 -9.73 -16.20 11.16
CA LYS A 69 -8.29 -16.22 11.46
C LYS A 69 -7.86 -17.64 11.77
N HIS A 70 -6.80 -18.10 11.13
CA HIS A 70 -6.20 -19.40 11.41
C HIS A 70 -4.81 -19.20 12.00
N ILE A 71 -4.51 -19.90 13.09
CA ILE A 71 -3.20 -19.92 13.73
C ILE A 71 -2.69 -21.36 13.70
N VAL A 72 -1.49 -21.54 13.16
CA VAL A 72 -0.81 -22.83 13.04
C VAL A 72 0.62 -22.65 13.51
N GLU A 73 1.10 -23.58 14.31
CA GLU A 73 2.51 -23.67 14.69
C GLU A 73 3.21 -24.64 13.74
N LEU A 74 4.31 -24.20 13.12
CA LEU A 74 5.05 -24.95 12.13
C LEU A 74 6.52 -25.06 12.55
N GLU A 75 7.08 -26.27 12.46
CA GLU A 75 8.52 -26.52 12.65
C GLU A 75 9.29 -26.20 11.35
N ALA A 76 9.19 -24.97 10.87
CA ALA A 76 9.84 -24.52 9.65
C ALA A 76 10.34 -23.07 9.80
N ALA A 77 11.39 -22.72 9.06
CA ALA A 77 11.86 -21.34 9.00
C ALA A 77 10.84 -20.47 8.26
N ALA A 78 10.65 -19.21 8.71
CA ALA A 78 9.67 -18.29 8.12
C ALA A 78 9.85 -18.12 6.60
N GLU A 79 11.10 -18.11 6.11
CA GLU A 79 11.42 -18.01 4.67
C GLU A 79 10.87 -19.19 3.87
N GLN A 80 10.93 -20.41 4.42
CA GLN A 80 10.40 -21.61 3.78
C GLN A 80 8.88 -21.57 3.71
N VAL A 81 8.23 -21.06 4.76
CA VAL A 81 6.78 -20.87 4.81
C VAL A 81 6.35 -19.84 3.77
N LEU A 82 7.04 -18.70 3.68
CA LEU A 82 6.75 -17.67 2.68
C LEU A 82 6.98 -18.16 1.25
N ALA A 83 8.07 -18.90 1.01
CA ALA A 83 8.34 -19.49 -0.30
C ALA A 83 7.27 -20.51 -0.71
N ALA A 84 6.75 -21.30 0.23
CA ALA A 84 5.68 -22.27 -0.02
C ALA A 84 4.30 -21.62 -0.25
N LEU A 85 4.01 -20.50 0.43
CA LEU A 85 2.76 -19.76 0.24
C LEU A 85 2.71 -18.97 -1.08
N GLY A 86 3.86 -18.77 -1.74
CA GLY A 86 3.95 -18.16 -3.06
C GLY A 86 3.53 -16.69 -3.10
N ASP A 87 3.69 -16.07 -4.26
CA ASP A 87 3.33 -14.66 -4.54
C ASP A 87 1.82 -14.40 -4.65
N GLY A 88 0.98 -15.37 -4.27
CA GLY A 88 -0.48 -15.25 -4.33
C GLY A 88 -1.08 -15.30 -5.74
N SER A 89 -0.30 -15.68 -6.77
CA SER A 89 -0.76 -15.75 -8.17
C SER A 89 -1.68 -16.94 -8.50
N ALA A 90 -1.90 -17.85 -7.55
CA ALA A 90 -2.68 -19.08 -7.75
C ALA A 90 -4.13 -19.01 -7.25
N CYS A 91 -4.65 -17.83 -6.92
CA CYS A 91 -6.07 -17.61 -6.59
C CYS A 91 -6.85 -17.07 -7.79
#